data_AF-A0A9N9A9L7-F1
#
_entry.id   AF-A0A9N9A9L7-F1
#
_cell.length_a   1.000
_cell.length_b   1.000
_cell.length_c   1.000
_cell.angle_alpha   90.00
_cell.angle_beta   90.00
_cell.angle_gamma   90.00
#
_symmetry.space_group_name_H-M   'P 1'
#
loop_
_entity.id
_entity.type
_entity.pdbx_description
1 polymer ?
#
loop_
_entity_poly.entity_id
_entity_poly.type
_entity_poly.pdbx_seq_one_letter_code
_entity_poly.pdbx_strand_id
1 'polypeptide(L)'
;MKKFKSTLEIAQQADLIIQPTGPSVDDCEPAVKEFHALKEAGISKKKLLFVLNHLTTAGEESNAREYLTQAGYLVLNTGLIEKASYRHAQNQGLAITETIYPSLKKQAQKLIDEIIDKI
;
A
#
# COMPACT_ATOMS: atom_id res chain seq x y z
N MET A 1 -6.62 -4.45 23.70
CA MET A 1 -5.36 -3.87 23.20
C MET A 1 -4.34 -4.94 22.75
N LYS A 2 -4.78 -5.98 22.00
CA LYS A 2 -3.93 -7.14 21.62
C LYS A 2 -3.43 -7.09 20.16
N LYS A 3 -4.04 -6.27 19.29
CA LYS A 3 -3.70 -6.18 17.85
C LYS A 3 -2.42 -5.39 17.55
N PHE A 4 -2.09 -4.36 18.32
CA PHE A 4 -0.96 -3.46 18.03
C PHE A 4 0.41 -4.08 18.32
N LYS A 5 0.48 -5.03 19.27
CA LYS A 5 1.76 -5.59 19.73
C LYS A 5 2.51 -6.36 18.64
N SER A 6 1.82 -7.21 17.89
CA SER A 6 2.43 -7.98 16.79
C SER A 6 2.85 -7.07 15.63
N THR A 7 2.06 -6.03 15.31
CA THR A 7 2.41 -5.08 14.26
C THR A 7 3.66 -4.29 14.63
N LEU A 8 3.77 -3.84 15.89
CA LEU A 8 4.94 -3.13 16.37
C LEU A 8 6.20 -4.01 16.35
N GLU A 9 6.09 -5.28 16.77
CA GLU A 9 7.22 -6.22 16.74
C GLU A 9 7.76 -6.42 15.31
N ILE A 10 6.87 -6.58 14.32
CA ILE A 10 7.26 -6.64 12.91
C ILE A 10 7.91 -5.32 12.48
N ALA A 11 7.30 -4.19 12.85
CA ALA A 11 7.75 -2.87 12.45
C ALA A 11 9.15 -2.51 12.97
N GLN A 12 9.51 -3.01 14.14
CA GLN A 12 10.83 -2.80 14.75
C GLN A 12 11.94 -3.51 13.96
N GLN A 13 11.65 -4.67 13.37
CA GLN A 13 12.62 -5.48 12.62
C GLN A 13 12.65 -5.16 11.13
N ALA A 14 11.55 -4.65 10.57
CA ALA A 14 11.45 -4.34 9.14
C ALA A 14 12.28 -3.09 8.76
N ASP A 15 12.96 -3.13 7.62
CA ASP A 15 13.59 -1.95 7.01
C ASP A 15 12.57 -1.05 6.33
N LEU A 16 11.49 -1.64 5.82
CA LEU A 16 10.41 -0.98 5.11
C LEU A 16 9.05 -1.59 5.50
N ILE A 17 8.05 -0.74 5.69
CA ILE A 17 6.68 -1.12 6.04
C ILE A 17 5.75 -0.51 5.00
N ILE A 18 5.07 -1.39 4.27
CA ILE A 18 4.19 -1.05 3.17
C ILE A 18 2.77 -1.34 3.61
N GLN A 19 1.95 -0.29 3.70
CA GLN A 19 0.53 -0.45 4.02
C GLN A 19 -0.32 -0.25 2.78
N PRO A 20 -1.01 -1.29 2.29
CA PRO A 20 -2.02 -1.13 1.27
C PRO A 20 -3.26 -0.44 1.84
N THR A 21 -3.87 0.45 1.08
CA THR A 21 -5.16 1.07 1.45
C THR A 21 -6.02 1.30 0.21
N GLY A 22 -7.33 1.16 0.36
CA GLY A 22 -8.29 1.62 -0.64
C GLY A 22 -8.33 3.14 -0.74
N PRO A 23 -8.97 3.70 -1.78
CA PRO A 23 -9.04 5.14 -1.98
C PRO A 23 -10.11 5.84 -1.13
N SER A 24 -10.97 5.09 -0.44
CA SER A 24 -12.02 5.69 0.38
C SER A 24 -11.44 6.30 1.66
N VAL A 25 -12.13 7.30 2.21
CA VAL A 25 -11.77 7.87 3.52
C VAL A 25 -11.89 6.81 4.62
N ASP A 26 -12.89 5.92 4.52
CA ASP A 26 -13.11 4.82 5.46
C ASP A 26 -11.96 3.81 5.45
N ASP A 27 -11.20 3.70 4.35
CA ASP A 27 -9.97 2.92 4.26
C ASP A 27 -8.76 3.74 4.74
N CYS A 28 -8.63 4.99 4.28
CA CYS A 28 -7.46 5.83 4.53
C CYS A 28 -7.33 6.27 6.00
N GLU A 29 -8.43 6.63 6.66
CA GLU A 29 -8.42 7.12 8.03
C GLU A 29 -7.86 6.08 9.03
N PRO A 30 -8.37 4.83 9.10
CA PRO A 30 -7.80 3.82 9.99
C PRO A 30 -6.35 3.48 9.59
N ALA A 31 -6.02 3.52 8.30
CA ALA A 31 -4.67 3.28 7.82
C ALA A 31 -3.67 4.33 8.35
N VAL A 32 -4.03 5.61 8.28
CA VAL A 32 -3.24 6.72 8.83
C VAL A 32 -3.11 6.61 10.35
N LYS A 33 -4.18 6.24 11.07
CA LYS A 33 -4.14 6.04 12.52
C LYS A 33 -3.15 4.95 12.93
N GLU A 34 -3.07 3.84 12.21
CA GLU A 34 -2.10 2.77 12.49
C GLU A 34 -0.66 3.27 12.35
N PHE A 35 -0.35 4.01 11.28
CA PHE A 35 0.98 4.58 11.09
C PHE A 35 1.32 5.70 12.08
N HIS A 36 0.32 6.43 12.59
CA HIS A 36 0.55 7.36 13.70
C HIS A 36 0.91 6.62 14.97
N ALA A 37 0.18 5.55 15.31
CA ALA A 37 0.48 4.73 16.48
C ALA A 37 1.89 4.11 16.39
N LEU A 38 2.30 3.60 15.22
CA LEU A 38 3.68 3.10 15.01
C LEU A 38 4.72 4.20 15.18
N LYS A 39 4.48 5.39 14.63
CA LYS A 39 5.37 6.54 14.77
C LYS A 39 5.49 6.97 16.25
N GLU A 40 4.38 7.03 16.97
CA GLU A 40 4.34 7.34 18.41
C GLU A 40 5.07 6.27 19.24
N ALA A 41 5.02 5.01 18.81
CA ALA A 41 5.80 3.91 19.38
C ALA A 41 7.29 3.88 18.97
N GLY A 42 7.77 4.91 18.26
CA GLY A 42 9.18 5.09 17.93
C GLY A 42 9.62 4.55 16.57
N ILE A 43 8.70 4.04 15.74
CA ILE A 43 9.05 3.61 14.38
C ILE A 43 9.38 4.83 13.51
N SER A 44 10.53 4.78 12.84
CA SER A 44 10.95 5.85 11.94
C SER A 44 9.96 6.01 10.79
N LYS A 45 9.42 7.22 10.64
CA LYS A 45 8.48 7.58 9.56
C LYS A 45 9.04 7.30 8.16
N LYS A 46 10.38 7.32 7.99
CA LYS A 46 11.02 7.01 6.71
C LYS A 46 10.80 5.57 6.25
N LYS A 47 10.51 4.66 7.19
CA LYS A 47 10.18 3.25 6.91
C LYS A 47 8.72 3.05 6.52
N LEU A 48 7.85 4.05 6.73
CA LEU A 48 6.40 3.92 6.61
C LEU A 48 5.94 4.49 5.26
N LEU A 49 5.36 3.64 4.41
CA LEU A 49 4.82 4.06 3.12
C LEU A 49 3.47 3.43 2.81
N PHE A 50 2.67 4.15 2.02
CA PHE A 50 1.38 3.69 1.52
C PHE A 50 1.46 3.26 0.06
N VAL A 51 0.63 2.27 -0.27
CA VAL A 51 0.32 1.88 -1.64
C VAL A 51 -1.19 1.91 -1.81
N LEU A 52 -1.67 2.64 -2.81
CA LEU A 52 -3.09 2.67 -3.15
C LEU A 52 -3.48 1.39 -3.90
N ASN A 53 -4.57 0.77 -3.48
CA ASN A 53 -5.11 -0.44 -4.08
C ASN A 53 -6.61 -0.27 -4.36
N HIS A 54 -7.21 -1.17 -5.13
CA HIS A 54 -8.64 -1.16 -5.47
C HIS A 54 -9.11 0.15 -6.16
N LEU A 55 -8.22 0.78 -6.92
CA LEU A 55 -8.52 2.03 -7.61
C LEU A 55 -9.53 1.80 -8.75
N THR A 56 -10.54 2.67 -8.85
CA THR A 56 -11.53 2.61 -9.93
C THR A 56 -11.45 3.82 -10.87
N THR A 57 -11.05 4.98 -10.36
CA THR A 57 -10.87 6.20 -11.14
C THR A 57 -9.59 6.96 -10.78
N ALA A 58 -9.10 7.78 -11.71
CA ALA A 58 -7.94 8.65 -11.47
C ALA A 58 -8.24 9.76 -10.43
N GLY A 59 -9.49 10.21 -10.35
CA GLY A 59 -9.91 11.20 -9.36
C GLY A 59 -9.84 10.67 -7.93
N GLU A 60 -10.32 9.44 -7.72
CA GLU A 60 -10.19 8.74 -6.43
C GLU A 60 -8.72 8.53 -6.05
N GLU A 61 -7.88 8.11 -7.00
CA GLU A 61 -6.45 7.94 -6.76
C GLU A 61 -5.80 9.26 -6.31
N SER A 62 -6.08 10.34 -7.02
CA SER A 62 -5.53 11.67 -6.70
C SER A 62 -5.96 12.13 -5.31
N ASN A 63 -7.25 12.02 -4.99
CA ASN A 63 -7.79 12.46 -3.71
C ASN A 63 -7.23 11.65 -2.54
N ALA A 64 -7.16 10.32 -2.68
CA ALA A 64 -6.61 9.44 -1.65
C ALA A 64 -5.12 9.70 -1.44
N ARG A 65 -4.36 9.86 -2.54
CA ARG A 65 -2.94 10.19 -2.49
C ARG A 65 -2.70 11.52 -1.79
N GLU A 66 -3.50 12.53 -2.11
CA GLU A 66 -3.42 13.83 -1.46
C GLU A 66 -3.70 13.72 0.04
N TYR A 67 -4.78 13.04 0.43
CA TYR A 67 -5.13 12.81 1.84
C TYR A 67 -3.98 12.19 2.63
N LEU A 68 -3.40 11.10 2.12
CA LEU A 68 -2.30 10.38 2.77
C LEU A 68 -1.00 11.21 2.81
N THR A 69 -0.75 12.01 1.77
CA THR A 69 0.39 12.93 1.70
C THR A 69 0.22 14.10 2.68
N GLN A 70 -1.00 14.62 2.84
CA GLN A 70 -1.33 15.66 3.83
C GLN A 70 -1.22 15.14 5.27
N ALA A 71 -1.54 13.87 5.53
CA ALA A 71 -1.21 13.17 6.79
C ALA A 71 0.32 13.00 6.98
N GLY A 72 1.09 13.31 5.94
CA GLY A 72 2.53 13.44 5.95
C GLY A 72 3.27 12.18 5.49
N TYR A 73 2.59 11.12 5.07
CA TYR A 73 3.23 9.85 4.74
C TYR A 73 3.68 9.80 3.27
N LEU A 74 4.69 8.97 3.00
CA LEU A 74 5.08 8.66 1.63
C LEU A 74 4.01 7.76 1.00
N VAL A 75 3.62 8.06 -0.24
CA VAL A 75 2.69 7.23 -1.02
C VAL A 75 3.35 6.91 -2.36
N LEU A 76 3.45 5.64 -2.73
CA LEU A 76 4.04 5.25 -4.02
C LEU A 76 3.16 5.69 -5.18
N ASN A 77 3.79 6.17 -6.26
CA ASN A 77 3.11 6.77 -7.40
C ASN A 77 2.24 5.76 -8.15
N THR A 78 2.65 4.49 -8.16
CA THR A 78 1.87 3.44 -8.80
C THR A 78 0.90 2.81 -7.79
N GLY A 79 -0.40 2.98 -8.03
CA GLY A 79 -1.45 2.20 -7.37
C GLY A 79 -1.94 1.04 -8.24
N LEU A 80 -2.65 0.08 -7.63
CA LEU A 80 -3.27 -1.05 -8.32
C LEU A 80 -4.78 -0.79 -8.54
N ILE A 81 -5.25 -1.07 -9.75
CA ILE A 81 -6.67 -0.96 -10.09
C ILE A 81 -7.48 -2.19 -9.66
N GLU A 82 -8.76 -1.99 -9.37
CA GLU A 82 -9.69 -3.09 -9.11
C GLU A 82 -9.96 -3.89 -10.39
N LYS A 83 -9.38 -5.10 -10.46
CA LYS A 83 -9.61 -6.05 -11.56
C LYS A 83 -9.68 -7.48 -11.05
N ALA A 84 -10.72 -8.19 -11.47
CA ALA A 84 -10.91 -9.62 -11.20
C ALA A 84 -9.73 -10.48 -11.69
N SER A 85 -9.00 -10.03 -12.73
CA SER A 85 -7.85 -10.74 -13.27
C SER A 85 -6.71 -10.93 -12.26
N TYR A 86 -6.51 -10.00 -11.32
CA TYR A 86 -5.53 -10.19 -10.24
C TYR A 86 -5.95 -11.36 -9.33
N ARG A 87 -7.23 -11.43 -8.94
CA ARG A 87 -7.77 -12.56 -8.18
C ARG A 87 -7.71 -13.87 -8.95
N HIS A 88 -7.95 -13.83 -10.26
CA HIS A 88 -7.89 -15.04 -11.10
C HIS A 88 -6.48 -15.62 -11.18
N ALA A 89 -5.44 -14.78 -11.23
CA ALA A 89 -4.05 -15.22 -11.14
C ALA A 89 -3.76 -15.85 -9.77
N GLN A 90 -4.16 -15.19 -8.68
CA GLN A 90 -3.97 -15.70 -7.32
C GLN A 90 -4.69 -17.04 -7.09
N ASN A 91 -5.89 -17.22 -7.63
CA ASN A 91 -6.63 -18.49 -7.57
C ASN A 91 -5.91 -19.65 -8.27
N GLN A 92 -4.94 -19.35 -9.14
CA GLN A 92 -4.08 -20.33 -9.82
C GLN A 92 -2.71 -20.48 -9.14
N GLY A 93 -2.49 -19.83 -7.99
CA GLY A 93 -1.20 -19.81 -7.31
C GLY A 93 -0.15 -18.88 -7.95
N LEU A 94 -0.58 -17.99 -8.86
CA LEU A 94 0.29 -17.05 -9.56
C LEU A 94 0.33 -15.69 -8.85
N ALA A 95 1.44 -14.98 -8.99
CA ALA A 95 1.58 -13.61 -8.54
C ALA A 95 0.78 -12.63 -9.42
N ILE A 96 0.52 -11.43 -8.90
CA ILE A 96 -0.18 -10.38 -9.65
C ILE A 96 0.62 -9.87 -10.88
N THR A 97 1.94 -10.05 -10.86
CA THR A 97 2.85 -9.80 -11.98
C THR A 97 2.79 -10.88 -13.06
N GLU A 98 2.13 -12.01 -12.79
CA GLU A 98 2.01 -13.15 -13.71
C GLU A 98 0.63 -13.23 -14.38
N THR A 99 -0.20 -12.20 -14.22
CA THR A 99 -1.48 -12.10 -14.93
C THR A 99 -1.29 -12.20 -16.45
N ILE A 100 -2.28 -12.79 -17.13
CA ILE A 100 -2.28 -12.94 -18.59
C ILE A 100 -2.42 -11.60 -19.34
N TYR A 101 -2.80 -10.53 -18.64
CA TYR A 101 -3.07 -9.22 -19.21
C TYR A 101 -1.81 -8.32 -19.13
N PRO A 102 -1.21 -7.92 -20.27
CA PRO A 102 0.04 -7.17 -20.27
C PRO A 102 -0.01 -5.83 -19.53
N SER A 103 -1.15 -5.12 -19.58
CA SER A 103 -1.33 -3.84 -18.90
C SER A 103 -1.28 -3.98 -17.37
N LEU A 104 -1.94 -5.00 -16.82
CA LEU A 104 -1.95 -5.29 -15.39
C LEU A 104 -0.58 -5.77 -14.91
N LYS A 105 0.05 -6.65 -15.68
CA LYS A 105 1.44 -7.06 -15.45
C LYS A 105 2.39 -5.87 -15.39
N LYS A 106 2.31 -4.95 -16.35
CA LYS A 106 3.16 -3.75 -16.39
C LYS A 106 2.91 -2.84 -15.18
N GLN A 107 1.65 -2.67 -14.77
CA GLN A 107 1.31 -1.90 -13.57
C GLN A 107 1.88 -2.53 -12.29
N ALA A 108 1.66 -3.84 -12.10
CA ALA A 108 2.18 -4.57 -10.96
C ALA A 108 3.71 -4.53 -10.92
N GLN A 109 4.38 -4.73 -12.06
CA GLN A 109 5.84 -4.65 -12.14
C GLN A 109 6.36 -3.26 -11.76
N LYS A 110 5.73 -2.20 -12.29
CA LYS A 110 6.11 -0.82 -11.96
C LYS A 110 5.99 -0.53 -10.45
N LEU A 111 4.95 -1.05 -9.80
CA LEU A 111 4.82 -0.95 -8.34
C LEU A 111 5.99 -1.65 -7.62
N ILE A 112 6.36 -2.86 -8.06
CA ILE A 112 7.51 -3.59 -7.49
C ILE A 112 8.81 -2.80 -7.68
N ASP A 113 9.04 -2.24 -8.86
CA ASP A 113 10.21 -1.41 -9.15
C ASP A 113 10.26 -0.18 -8.21
N GLU A 114 9.12 0.50 -8.02
CA GLU A 114 9.02 1.63 -7.08
C GLU A 114 9.26 1.24 -5.61
N ILE A 115 8.93 0.01 -5.22
CA ILE A 115 9.24 -0.52 -3.88
C ILE A 115 10.72 -0.80 -3.73
N ILE A 116 11.35 -1.41 -4.75
CA ILE A 116 12.79 -1.71 -4.76
C ILE A 116 13.60 -0.43 -4.62
N ASP A 117 13.18 0.66 -5.27
CA ASP A 117 13.81 1.99 -5.16
C ASP A 117 13.76 2.60 -3.74
N LYS A 118 13.02 1.98 -2.79
CA LYS A 118 12.95 2.42 -1.38
C LYS A 118 13.82 1.62 -0.43
N ILE A 119 14.46 0.55 -0.91
CA ILE A 119 15.37 -0.31 -0.15
C ILE A 119 16.80 0.18 -0.38
#